data_AF-A0A6J8D7R5-F1
#
_entry.id   AF-A0A6J8D7R5-F1
#
_cell.length_a   1.000
_cell.length_b   1.000
_cell.length_c   1.000
_cell.angle_alpha   90.00
_cell.angle_beta   90.00
_cell.angle_gamma   90.00
#
_symmetry.space_group_name_H-M   'P 1'
#
loop_
_entity.id
_entity.type
_entity.pdbx_description
1 polymer ?
#
loop_
_entity_poly.entity_id
_entity_poly.type
_entity_poly.pdbx_seq_one_letter_code
_entity_poly.pdbx_strand_id
1 'polypeptide(L)'
;MDQRKQQYNDLLHALKLMRRIDNSTTAGLLVLKMYKLETGMLTFEEQELVDPDDMALFSISEALSNIEEDDINVYWIAKKFYEYFLKWKEPILSLTEKAVNSLKKEDPKIWQHLNQHDMFSVLPLRAWFLSGFADILPNTSMERIWDKVVGGSFAVLVHVAVAIFLTFKRPLLSMNNRESMLKYLSKLPEDSGDVVVVKALDLWQQHGGHQMVARSDSPLFSDRSPS
;
A
#
# COMPACT_ATOMS: atom_id res chain seq x y z
N MET A 1 -15.74 6.56 -22.05
CA MET A 1 -15.30 7.68 -21.19
C MET A 1 -16.49 8.43 -20.60
N ASP A 2 -17.52 8.72 -21.40
CA ASP A 2 -18.68 9.51 -20.95
C ASP A 2 -19.45 8.89 -19.77
N GLN A 3 -19.70 7.58 -19.78
CA GLN A 3 -20.38 6.91 -18.66
C GLN A 3 -19.61 7.00 -17.34
N ARG A 4 -18.28 6.84 -17.38
CA ARG A 4 -17.40 6.94 -16.19
C ARG A 4 -17.40 8.35 -15.60
N LYS A 5 -17.37 9.35 -16.48
CA LYS A 5 -17.45 10.77 -16.11
C LYS A 5 -18.83 11.12 -15.54
N GLN A 6 -19.90 10.62 -16.16
CA GLN A 6 -21.26 10.83 -15.68
C GLN A 6 -21.45 10.24 -14.29
N GLN A 7 -21.07 8.97 -14.08
CA GLN A 7 -21.19 8.32 -12.78
C GLN A 7 -20.38 9.05 -11.69
N TYR A 8 -19.16 9.48 -12.00
CA TYR A 8 -18.36 10.28 -11.08
C TYR A 8 -19.08 11.58 -10.69
N ASN A 9 -19.61 12.32 -11.66
CA ASN A 9 -20.34 13.56 -11.41
C ASN A 9 -21.63 13.34 -10.60
N ASP A 10 -22.35 12.26 -10.85
CA ASP A 10 -23.56 11.90 -10.11
C ASP A 10 -23.26 11.63 -8.63
N LEU A 11 -22.21 10.85 -8.35
CA LEU A 11 -21.74 10.59 -6.98
C LEU A 11 -21.26 11.87 -6.30
N LEU A 12 -20.48 12.69 -7.01
CA LEU A 12 -19.98 13.98 -6.49
C LEU A 12 -21.14 14.91 -6.12
N HIS A 13 -22.13 14.99 -7.01
CA HIS A 13 -23.30 15.82 -6.80
C HIS A 13 -24.13 15.35 -5.60
N ALA A 14 -24.37 14.04 -5.48
CA ALA A 14 -25.09 13.46 -4.36
C ALA A 14 -24.39 13.76 -3.02
N LEU A 15 -23.07 13.57 -2.93
CA LEU A 15 -22.32 13.88 -1.70
C LEU A 15 -22.37 15.36 -1.32
N LYS A 16 -22.32 16.27 -2.31
CA LYS A 16 -22.50 17.72 -2.08
C LYS A 16 -23.90 18.04 -1.56
N LEU A 17 -24.94 17.45 -2.17
CA LEU A 17 -26.33 17.66 -1.75
C LEU A 17 -26.58 17.16 -0.32
N MET A 18 -25.98 16.03 0.03
CA MET A 18 -26.02 15.44 1.37
C MET A 18 -25.11 16.16 2.38
N ARG A 19 -24.34 17.18 1.95
CA ARG A 19 -23.35 17.90 2.76
C ARG A 19 -22.31 16.98 3.40
N ARG A 20 -21.95 15.91 2.70
CA ARG A 20 -20.91 14.97 3.15
C ARG A 20 -19.51 15.39 2.73
N ILE A 21 -19.39 16.32 1.78
CA ILE A 21 -18.12 16.87 1.32
C ILE A 21 -18.20 18.39 1.17
N ASP A 22 -17.05 19.03 1.23
CA ASP A 22 -16.85 20.46 1.05
C ASP A 22 -15.53 20.74 0.32
N ASN A 23 -15.17 22.02 0.19
CA ASN A 23 -13.95 22.44 -0.51
C ASN A 23 -12.65 22.09 0.25
N SER A 24 -12.73 21.63 1.50
CA SER A 24 -11.59 21.19 2.31
C SER A 24 -11.39 19.67 2.27
N THR A 25 -12.31 18.94 1.64
CA THR A 25 -12.26 17.48 1.53
C THR A 25 -11.09 17.07 0.65
N THR A 26 -10.18 16.24 1.18
CA THR A 26 -9.03 15.73 0.43
C THR A 26 -9.45 14.71 -0.63
N ALA A 27 -8.56 14.43 -1.59
CA ALA A 27 -8.83 13.48 -2.66
C ALA A 27 -9.15 12.08 -2.11
N GLY A 28 -8.42 11.62 -1.09
CA GLY A 28 -8.65 10.33 -0.46
C GLY A 28 -10.01 10.22 0.23
N LEU A 29 -10.40 11.25 0.99
CA LEU A 29 -11.72 11.29 1.62
C LEU A 29 -12.85 11.35 0.59
N LEU A 30 -12.65 12.09 -0.51
CA LEU A 30 -13.63 12.17 -1.58
C LEU A 30 -13.85 10.80 -2.24
N VAL A 31 -12.78 10.12 -2.63
CA VAL A 31 -12.86 8.79 -3.25
C VAL A 31 -13.50 7.78 -2.30
N LEU A 32 -13.10 7.76 -1.02
CA LEU A 32 -13.68 6.88 -0.03
C LEU A 32 -15.19 7.09 0.12
N LYS A 33 -15.63 8.35 0.25
CA LYS A 33 -17.06 8.69 0.38
C LYS A 33 -17.85 8.31 -0.87
N MET A 34 -17.28 8.53 -2.06
CA MET A 34 -17.90 8.10 -3.32
C MET A 34 -18.04 6.59 -3.39
N TYR A 35 -17.00 5.85 -3.03
CA TYR A 35 -17.02 4.39 -3.00
C TYR A 35 -18.05 3.85 -2.01
N LYS A 36 -18.10 4.40 -0.79
CA LYS A 36 -19.11 4.05 0.22
C LYS A 36 -20.53 4.38 -0.22
N LEU A 37 -20.73 5.52 -0.89
CA LEU A 37 -22.04 5.88 -1.44
C LEU A 37 -22.48 4.88 -2.51
N GLU A 38 -21.59 4.56 -3.44
CA GLU A 38 -21.87 3.62 -4.54
C GLU A 38 -22.17 2.21 -4.02
N THR A 39 -21.47 1.77 -2.97
CA THR A 39 -21.65 0.43 -2.36
C THR A 39 -22.76 0.38 -1.31
N GLY A 40 -23.43 1.51 -1.05
CA GLY A 40 -24.50 1.59 -0.04
C GLY A 40 -24.01 1.51 1.42
N MET A 41 -22.71 1.71 1.65
CA MET A 41 -22.05 1.66 2.96
C MET A 41 -21.78 3.04 3.57
N LEU A 42 -22.26 4.12 2.93
CA LEU A 42 -22.10 5.47 3.47
C LEU A 42 -22.95 5.63 4.75
N THR A 43 -22.28 5.77 5.89
CA THR A 43 -22.92 5.99 7.18
C THR A 43 -23.26 7.47 7.38
N PHE A 44 -24.08 7.79 8.40
CA PHE A 44 -24.37 9.17 8.77
C PHE A 44 -23.37 9.75 9.79
N GLU A 45 -22.61 8.89 10.48
CA GLU A 45 -21.63 9.30 11.49
C GLU A 45 -20.31 9.75 10.84
N GLU A 46 -19.58 10.66 11.49
CA GLU A 46 -18.34 11.26 10.97
C GLU A 46 -17.08 10.43 11.28
N GLN A 47 -17.18 9.35 12.08
CA GLN A 47 -16.07 8.42 12.31
C GLN A 47 -15.89 7.45 11.13
N GLU A 48 -15.70 8.02 9.92
CA GLU A 48 -15.67 7.26 8.68
C GLU A 48 -14.37 6.46 8.45
N LEU A 49 -13.29 6.78 9.20
CA LEU A 49 -11.94 6.21 9.06
C LEU A 49 -11.56 5.36 10.28
N VAL A 50 -12.35 4.33 10.58
CA VAL A 50 -12.03 3.38 11.67
C VAL A 50 -11.67 2.01 11.11
N ASP A 51 -12.18 1.66 9.94
CA ASP A 51 -11.88 0.38 9.29
C ASP A 51 -10.50 0.42 8.59
N PRO A 52 -9.60 -0.54 8.85
CA PRO A 52 -8.34 -0.69 8.11
C PRO A 52 -8.51 -0.75 6.58
N ASP A 53 -9.65 -1.28 6.10
CA ASP A 53 -9.96 -1.36 4.67
C ASP A 53 -10.28 0.02 4.10
N ASP A 54 -11.05 0.83 4.84
CA ASP A 54 -11.34 2.22 4.48
C ASP A 54 -10.07 3.07 4.47
N MET A 55 -9.21 2.87 5.47
CA MET A 55 -7.89 3.49 5.51
C MET A 55 -7.08 3.11 4.27
N ALA A 56 -7.04 1.83 3.89
CA ALA A 56 -6.30 1.41 2.70
C ALA A 56 -6.77 2.13 1.42
N LEU A 57 -8.08 2.24 1.20
CA LEU A 57 -8.62 2.98 0.05
C LEU A 57 -8.24 4.47 0.13
N PHE A 58 -8.42 5.10 1.30
CA PHE A 58 -8.02 6.49 1.51
C PHE A 58 -6.55 6.73 1.14
N SER A 59 -5.65 5.91 1.67
CA SER A 59 -4.20 5.99 1.42
C SER A 59 -3.84 5.84 -0.04
N ILE A 60 -4.41 4.81 -0.70
CA ILE A 60 -4.22 4.55 -2.14
C ILE A 60 -4.67 5.78 -2.95
N SER A 61 -5.80 6.38 -2.60
CA SER A 61 -6.35 7.54 -3.28
C SER A 61 -5.53 8.81 -3.08
N GLU A 62 -5.02 9.07 -1.86
CA GLU A 62 -4.09 10.17 -1.61
C GLU A 62 -2.81 10.00 -2.44
N ALA A 63 -2.20 8.80 -2.43
CA ALA A 63 -1.02 8.52 -3.23
C ALA A 63 -1.29 8.70 -4.74
N LEU A 64 -2.42 8.20 -5.26
CA LEU A 64 -2.79 8.35 -6.67
C LEU A 64 -3.01 9.79 -7.09
N SER A 65 -3.59 10.63 -6.23
CA SER A 65 -3.79 12.06 -6.54
C SER A 65 -2.48 12.84 -6.71
N ASN A 66 -1.37 12.30 -6.21
CA ASN A 66 -0.04 12.86 -6.43
C ASN A 66 0.62 12.36 -7.73
N ILE A 67 0.06 11.33 -8.36
CA ILE A 67 0.59 10.68 -9.58
C ILE A 67 -0.25 11.04 -10.81
N GLU A 68 -1.57 11.20 -10.65
CA GLU A 68 -2.54 11.46 -11.71
C GLU A 68 -3.30 12.76 -11.44
N GLU A 69 -3.42 13.61 -12.46
CA GLU A 69 -4.01 14.96 -12.32
C GLU A 69 -5.53 14.98 -12.49
N ASP A 70 -6.12 14.06 -13.26
CA ASP A 70 -7.58 14.03 -13.47
C ASP A 70 -8.28 13.28 -12.33
N ASP A 71 -9.05 13.99 -11.51
CA ASP A 71 -9.82 13.42 -10.41
C ASP A 71 -10.72 12.25 -10.83
N ILE A 72 -11.25 12.27 -12.07
CA ILE A 72 -12.05 11.17 -12.58
C ILE A 72 -11.19 9.92 -12.74
N ASN A 73 -9.98 10.06 -13.28
CA ASN A 73 -9.03 8.96 -13.40
C ASN A 73 -8.58 8.49 -12.01
N VAL A 74 -8.26 9.39 -11.09
CA VAL A 74 -7.90 9.06 -9.70
C VAL A 74 -8.98 8.19 -9.07
N TYR A 75 -10.26 8.60 -9.15
CA TYR A 75 -11.37 7.81 -8.62
C TYR A 75 -11.42 6.40 -9.20
N TRP A 76 -11.40 6.29 -10.54
CA TRP A 76 -11.56 5.01 -11.21
C TRP A 76 -10.37 4.08 -11.00
N ILE A 77 -9.15 4.61 -11.02
CA ILE A 77 -7.93 3.84 -10.77
C ILE A 77 -7.90 3.39 -9.31
N ALA A 78 -8.12 4.30 -8.35
CA ALA A 78 -8.11 3.98 -6.93
C ALA A 78 -9.15 2.91 -6.58
N LYS A 79 -10.39 3.10 -7.04
CA LYS A 79 -11.46 2.13 -6.85
C LYS A 79 -11.09 0.75 -7.40
N LYS A 80 -10.61 0.67 -8.65
CA LYS A 80 -10.31 -0.61 -9.29
C LYS A 80 -9.08 -1.29 -8.67
N PHE A 81 -8.08 -0.50 -8.30
CA PHE A 81 -6.90 -0.99 -7.60
C PHE A 81 -7.29 -1.53 -6.22
N TYR A 82 -8.07 -0.79 -5.44
CA TYR A 82 -8.56 -1.23 -4.14
C TYR A 82 -9.46 -2.47 -4.22
N GLU A 83 -10.41 -2.53 -5.15
CA GLU A 83 -11.22 -3.74 -5.40
C GLU A 83 -10.34 -4.96 -5.74
N TYR A 84 -9.23 -4.73 -6.44
CA TYR A 84 -8.25 -5.78 -6.74
C TYR A 84 -7.51 -6.24 -5.48
N PHE A 85 -7.15 -5.35 -4.57
CA PHE A 85 -6.59 -5.72 -3.26
C PHE A 85 -7.61 -6.47 -2.40
N LEU A 86 -8.87 -6.02 -2.36
CA LEU A 86 -9.95 -6.71 -1.63
C LEU A 86 -10.16 -8.14 -2.14
N LYS A 87 -10.15 -8.33 -3.46
CA LYS A 87 -10.26 -9.67 -4.08
C LYS A 87 -9.17 -10.62 -3.60
N TRP A 88 -7.98 -10.10 -3.31
CA TRP A 88 -6.80 -10.88 -2.91
C TRP A 88 -6.37 -10.63 -1.46
N LYS A 89 -7.29 -10.13 -0.63
CA LYS A 89 -7.02 -9.67 0.73
C LYS A 89 -6.30 -10.70 1.59
N GLU A 90 -6.84 -11.90 1.71
CA GLU A 90 -6.25 -12.95 2.55
C GLU A 90 -4.85 -13.40 2.08
N PRO A 91 -4.64 -13.69 0.77
CA PRO A 91 -3.29 -13.92 0.25
C PRO A 91 -2.32 -12.77 0.48
N ILE A 92 -2.75 -11.51 0.33
CA ILE A 92 -1.92 -10.32 0.59
C ILE A 92 -1.53 -10.25 2.07
N LEU A 93 -2.47 -10.50 2.98
CA LEU A 93 -2.21 -10.47 4.42
C LEU A 93 -1.24 -11.56 4.86
N SER A 94 -1.25 -12.73 4.19
CA SER A 94 -0.26 -13.79 4.41
C SER A 94 1.19 -13.38 4.04
N LEU A 95 1.37 -12.31 3.24
CA LEU A 95 2.69 -11.81 2.88
C LEU A 95 3.45 -11.18 4.06
N THR A 96 2.74 -10.82 5.13
CA THR A 96 3.36 -10.27 6.36
C THR A 96 4.39 -11.24 6.94
N GLU A 97 4.02 -12.51 7.11
CA GLU A 97 4.92 -13.55 7.59
C GLU A 97 6.06 -13.81 6.61
N LYS A 98 5.77 -13.80 5.30
CA LYS A 98 6.80 -13.96 4.27
C LYS A 98 7.83 -12.85 4.34
N ALA A 99 7.43 -11.60 4.53
CA ALA A 99 8.34 -10.47 4.67
C ALA A 99 9.25 -10.59 5.88
N VAL A 100 8.72 -11.01 7.04
CA VAL A 100 9.52 -11.24 8.24
C VAL A 100 10.54 -12.36 8.02
N ASN A 101 10.13 -13.46 7.38
CA ASN A 101 11.00 -14.59 7.07
C ASN A 101 12.06 -14.24 6.01
N SER A 102 11.71 -13.48 4.98
CA SER A 102 12.65 -12.99 3.96
C SER A 102 13.66 -12.04 4.60
N LEU A 103 13.23 -11.12 5.46
CA LEU A 103 14.17 -10.25 6.19
C LEU A 103 15.16 -11.05 7.04
N LYS A 104 14.69 -12.12 7.70
CA LYS A 104 15.57 -13.01 8.48
C LYS A 104 16.65 -13.67 7.62
N LYS A 105 16.32 -14.04 6.38
CA LYS A 105 17.28 -14.63 5.43
C LYS A 105 18.25 -13.59 4.88
N GLU A 106 17.75 -12.43 4.49
CA GLU A 106 18.54 -11.34 3.90
C GLU A 106 19.50 -10.71 4.91
N ASP A 107 19.03 -10.45 6.13
CA ASP A 107 19.84 -9.80 7.15
C ASP A 107 19.41 -10.23 8.57
N PRO A 108 19.98 -11.34 9.08
CA PRO A 108 19.67 -11.86 10.40
C PRO A 108 19.91 -10.85 11.53
N LYS A 109 20.85 -9.90 11.34
CA LYS A 109 21.24 -8.93 12.38
C LYS A 109 20.14 -7.90 12.63
N ILE A 110 19.61 -7.27 11.57
CA ILE A 110 18.49 -6.33 11.73
C ILE A 110 17.22 -7.07 12.16
N TRP A 111 16.98 -8.26 11.62
CA TRP A 111 15.84 -9.09 12.02
C TRP A 111 15.88 -9.39 13.54
N GLN A 112 17.03 -9.82 14.06
CA GLN A 112 17.18 -10.13 15.48
C GLN A 112 16.98 -8.88 16.35
N HIS A 113 17.50 -7.73 15.94
CA HIS A 113 17.31 -6.47 16.66
C HIS A 113 15.83 -6.09 16.75
N LEU A 114 15.11 -6.10 15.61
CA LEU A 114 13.67 -5.82 15.58
C LEU A 114 12.88 -6.83 16.43
N ASN A 115 13.27 -8.11 16.40
CA ASN A 115 12.64 -9.16 17.19
C ASN A 115 12.88 -8.98 18.70
N GLN A 116 14.09 -8.59 19.12
CA GLN A 116 14.43 -8.30 20.52
C GLN A 116 13.58 -7.16 21.09
N HIS A 117 13.20 -6.21 20.24
CA HIS A 117 12.32 -5.10 20.61
C HIS A 117 10.84 -5.39 20.36
N ASP A 118 10.46 -6.61 19.96
CA ASP A 118 9.07 -7.01 19.66
C ASP A 118 8.41 -6.09 18.62
N MET A 119 9.17 -5.67 17.61
CA MET A 119 8.68 -4.76 16.56
C MET A 119 7.66 -5.41 15.64
N PHE A 120 7.76 -6.72 15.39
CA PHE A 120 6.88 -7.42 14.44
C PHE A 120 5.44 -7.59 14.94
N SER A 121 5.19 -7.48 16.25
CA SER A 121 3.84 -7.51 16.82
C SER A 121 3.13 -6.16 16.77
N VAL A 122 3.89 -5.05 16.73
CA VAL A 122 3.35 -3.68 16.78
C VAL A 122 3.36 -2.98 15.43
N LEU A 123 4.19 -3.42 14.48
CA LEU A 123 4.25 -2.81 13.16
C LEU A 123 2.95 -3.07 12.40
N PRO A 124 2.36 -2.03 11.76
CA PRO A 124 1.12 -2.18 11.00
C PRO A 124 1.39 -2.79 9.61
N LEU A 125 2.16 -3.89 9.55
CA LEU A 125 2.51 -4.57 8.30
C LEU A 125 1.26 -4.93 7.49
N ARG A 126 0.20 -5.39 8.15
CA ARG A 126 -1.09 -5.67 7.49
C ARG A 126 -1.62 -4.46 6.74
N ALA A 127 -1.60 -3.27 7.35
CA ALA A 127 -2.03 -2.03 6.70
C ALA A 127 -1.10 -1.62 5.55
N TRP A 128 0.22 -1.82 5.71
CA TRP A 128 1.19 -1.57 4.63
C TRP A 128 0.89 -2.44 3.41
N PHE A 129 0.63 -3.73 3.61
CA PHE A 129 0.30 -4.64 2.53
C PHE A 129 -1.07 -4.37 1.91
N LEU A 130 -2.09 -3.99 2.68
CA LEU A 130 -3.43 -3.68 2.14
C LEU A 130 -3.48 -2.37 1.35
N SER A 131 -2.65 -1.39 1.71
CA SER A 131 -2.54 -0.11 0.99
C SER A 131 -1.49 -0.13 -0.12
N GLY A 132 -0.79 -1.25 -0.33
CA GLY A 132 0.33 -1.30 -1.27
C GLY A 132 1.44 -0.29 -0.92
N PHE A 133 1.64 -0.02 0.37
CA PHE A 133 2.57 0.96 0.97
C PHE A 133 2.26 2.44 0.70
N ALA A 134 1.02 2.77 0.28
CA ALA A 134 0.62 4.13 -0.05
C ALA A 134 0.90 5.19 1.04
N ASP A 135 0.75 4.83 2.32
CA ASP A 135 0.99 5.76 3.44
C ASP A 135 2.44 5.86 3.89
N ILE A 136 3.31 4.97 3.41
CA ILE A 136 4.64 4.76 3.98
C ILE A 136 5.74 5.18 3.02
N LEU A 137 5.60 4.84 1.74
CA LEU A 137 6.57 5.24 0.73
C LEU A 137 6.23 6.64 0.19
N PRO A 138 7.24 7.49 -0.03
CA PRO A 138 7.05 8.72 -0.79
C PRO A 138 6.52 8.44 -2.21
N ASN A 139 5.67 9.34 -2.72
CA ASN A 139 4.96 9.16 -3.99
C ASN A 139 5.85 9.24 -5.24
N THR A 140 7.12 9.65 -5.13
CA THR A 140 8.00 9.95 -6.28
C THR A 140 8.41 8.72 -7.11
N SER A 141 8.01 7.52 -6.71
CA SER A 141 8.50 6.26 -7.31
C SER A 141 7.61 5.05 -7.09
N MET A 142 6.47 5.23 -6.42
CA MET A 142 5.61 4.14 -5.98
C MET A 142 4.91 3.46 -7.15
N GLU A 143 4.64 4.21 -8.22
CA GLU A 143 4.04 3.74 -9.46
C GLU A 143 4.81 2.54 -10.05
N ARG A 144 6.14 2.51 -9.93
CA ARG A 144 6.97 1.38 -10.41
C ARG A 144 6.72 0.08 -9.65
N ILE A 145 6.36 0.16 -8.37
CA ILE A 145 5.95 -1.00 -7.57
C ILE A 145 4.53 -1.41 -7.97
N TRP A 146 3.63 -0.44 -8.11
CA TRP A 146 2.25 -0.70 -8.49
C TRP A 146 2.11 -1.26 -9.90
N ASP A 147 2.98 -0.90 -10.84
CA ASP A 147 3.08 -1.55 -12.17
C ASP A 147 3.26 -3.06 -12.05
N LYS A 148 4.07 -3.53 -11.08
CA LYS A 148 4.27 -4.97 -10.84
C LYS A 148 3.06 -5.61 -10.19
N VAL A 149 2.37 -4.89 -9.30
CA VAL A 149 1.13 -5.35 -8.67
C VAL A 149 0.01 -5.49 -9.70
N VAL A 150 -0.19 -4.46 -10.53
CA VAL A 150 -1.15 -4.47 -11.66
C VAL A 150 -0.78 -5.55 -12.67
N GLY A 151 0.52 -5.76 -12.91
CA GLY A 151 1.04 -6.88 -13.69
C GLY A 151 0.84 -8.27 -13.06
N GLY A 152 0.19 -8.34 -11.89
CA GLY A 152 -0.21 -9.60 -11.25
C GLY A 152 0.76 -10.14 -10.20
N SER A 153 1.77 -9.38 -9.78
CA SER A 153 2.75 -9.84 -8.79
C SER A 153 2.62 -9.09 -7.46
N PHE A 154 1.87 -9.65 -6.50
CA PHE A 154 1.89 -9.14 -5.13
C PHE A 154 3.17 -9.51 -4.38
N ALA A 155 3.94 -10.50 -4.86
CA ALA A 155 5.22 -10.89 -4.27
C ALA A 155 6.24 -9.73 -4.24
N VAL A 156 6.13 -8.74 -5.13
CA VAL A 156 6.97 -7.52 -5.09
C VAL A 156 6.85 -6.79 -3.74
N LEU A 157 5.67 -6.81 -3.11
CA LEU A 157 5.39 -6.12 -1.85
C LEU A 157 6.21 -6.69 -0.68
N VAL A 158 6.53 -7.99 -0.71
CA VAL A 158 7.42 -8.63 0.27
C VAL A 158 8.81 -7.98 0.20
N HIS A 159 9.32 -7.78 -1.01
CA HIS A 159 10.63 -7.19 -1.25
C HIS A 159 10.66 -5.71 -0.90
N VAL A 160 9.54 -5.00 -1.05
CA VAL A 160 9.38 -3.62 -0.57
C VAL A 160 9.53 -3.54 0.96
N ALA A 161 8.81 -4.39 1.71
CA ALA A 161 8.94 -4.43 3.17
C ALA A 161 10.40 -4.69 3.60
N VAL A 162 11.05 -5.69 2.99
CA VAL A 162 12.46 -6.02 3.26
C VAL A 162 13.38 -4.85 2.92
N ALA A 163 13.19 -4.22 1.76
CA ALA A 163 13.99 -3.09 1.32
C ALA A 163 13.91 -1.89 2.27
N ILE A 164 12.73 -1.60 2.86
CA ILE A 164 12.58 -0.56 3.89
C ILE A 164 13.53 -0.85 5.06
N PHE A 165 13.46 -2.05 5.64
CA PHE A 165 14.32 -2.41 6.79
C PHE A 165 15.81 -2.38 6.44
N LEU A 166 16.19 -2.85 5.26
CA LEU A 166 17.59 -2.86 4.82
C LEU A 166 18.12 -1.45 4.53
N THR A 167 17.29 -0.57 3.96
CA THR A 167 17.67 0.83 3.68
C THR A 167 17.85 1.61 4.98
N PHE A 168 16.99 1.39 5.97
CA PHE A 168 17.07 2.06 7.26
C PHE A 168 17.77 1.24 8.35
N LYS A 169 18.55 0.22 7.98
CA LYS A 169 19.25 -0.65 8.91
C LYS A 169 20.09 0.13 9.92
N ARG A 170 20.90 1.09 9.46
CA ARG A 170 21.82 1.85 10.34
C ARG A 170 21.06 2.64 11.42
N PRO A 171 20.08 3.51 11.09
CA PRO A 171 19.32 4.22 12.11
C PRO A 171 18.50 3.29 13.01
N LEU A 172 17.93 2.21 12.46
CA LEU A 172 17.17 1.24 13.27
C LEU A 172 18.05 0.52 14.29
N LEU A 173 19.27 0.10 13.90
CA LEU A 173 20.23 -0.55 14.81
C LEU A 173 20.80 0.41 15.87
N SER A 174 20.76 1.73 15.66
CA SER A 174 21.19 2.69 16.68
C SER A 174 20.09 3.07 17.67
N MET A 175 18.83 2.70 17.39
CA MET A 175 17.70 2.91 18.30
C MET A 175 17.60 1.73 19.27
N ASN A 176 17.40 2.05 20.55
CA ASN A 176 17.33 1.05 21.64
C ASN A 176 15.93 0.95 22.28
N ASN A 177 14.93 1.65 21.74
CA ASN A 177 13.56 1.60 22.25
C ASN A 177 12.56 1.43 21.10
N ARG A 178 11.47 0.73 21.41
CA ARG A 178 10.42 0.34 20.48
C ARG A 178 9.67 1.54 19.92
N GLU A 179 9.34 2.54 20.75
CA GLU A 179 8.56 3.71 20.31
C GLU A 179 9.31 4.54 19.26
N SER A 180 10.62 4.71 19.41
CA SER A 180 11.45 5.46 18.46
C SER A 180 11.53 4.74 17.11
N MET A 181 11.68 3.42 17.12
CA MET A 181 11.66 2.62 15.88
C MET A 181 10.30 2.68 15.20
N LEU A 182 9.21 2.57 15.96
CA LEU A 182 7.85 2.63 15.42
C LEU A 182 7.57 4.01 14.82
N LYS A 183 7.90 5.08 15.54
CA LYS A 183 7.77 6.46 15.06
C LYS A 183 8.62 6.74 13.82
N TYR A 184 9.81 6.15 13.74
CA TYR A 184 10.68 6.28 12.57
C TYR A 184 10.09 5.56 11.34
N LEU A 185 9.50 4.38 11.55
CA LEU A 185 8.90 3.59 10.47
C LEU A 185 7.48 4.02 10.09
N SER A 186 6.81 4.84 10.91
CA SER A 186 5.48 5.38 10.58
C SER A 186 5.51 6.48 9.53
N LYS A 187 6.65 7.14 9.33
CA LYS A 187 6.85 8.13 8.26
C LYS A 187 8.31 8.12 7.82
N LEU A 188 8.57 7.52 6.66
CA LEU A 188 9.91 7.45 6.10
C LEU A 188 10.36 8.83 5.55
N PRO A 189 11.68 9.09 5.46
CA PRO A 189 12.18 10.31 4.84
C PRO A 189 11.67 10.50 3.40
N GLU A 190 11.25 11.71 3.03
CA GLU A 190 10.62 11.99 1.73
C GLU A 190 11.56 11.73 0.54
N ASP A 191 12.87 11.87 0.73
CA ASP A 191 13.91 11.64 -0.27
C ASP A 191 14.34 10.17 -0.41
N SER A 192 13.73 9.26 0.36
CA SER A 192 14.13 7.86 0.40
C SER A 192 13.37 6.94 -0.56
N GLY A 193 12.27 7.42 -1.16
CA GLY A 193 11.37 6.61 -1.98
C GLY A 193 12.10 5.88 -3.11
N ASP A 194 12.89 6.61 -3.90
CA ASP A 194 13.70 6.05 -4.99
C ASP A 194 14.64 4.93 -4.53
N VAL A 195 15.39 5.18 -3.44
CA VAL A 195 16.38 4.23 -2.92
C VAL A 195 15.71 2.94 -2.44
N VAL A 196 14.55 3.06 -1.78
CA VAL A 196 13.78 1.90 -1.32
C VAL A 196 13.20 1.12 -2.51
N VAL A 197 12.61 1.81 -3.48
CA VAL A 197 11.98 1.17 -4.66
C VAL A 197 13.02 0.45 -5.50
N VAL A 198 14.16 1.08 -5.80
CA VAL A 198 15.25 0.43 -6.56
C VAL A 198 15.72 -0.83 -5.85
N LYS A 199 15.99 -0.75 -4.55
CA LYS A 199 16.41 -1.93 -3.76
C LYS A 199 15.34 -3.03 -3.76
N ALA A 200 14.07 -2.67 -3.63
CA ALA A 200 12.97 -3.63 -3.65
C ALA A 200 12.89 -4.37 -5.00
N LEU A 201 13.05 -3.63 -6.11
CA LEU A 201 13.04 -4.21 -7.45
C LEU A 201 14.26 -5.10 -7.70
N ASP A 202 15.45 -4.71 -7.23
CA ASP A 202 16.66 -5.53 -7.32
C ASP A 202 16.49 -6.85 -6.55
N LEU A 203 15.99 -6.79 -5.31
CA LEU A 203 15.69 -7.98 -4.51
C LEU A 203 14.66 -8.87 -5.19
N TRP A 204 13.61 -8.29 -5.76
CA TRP A 204 12.57 -9.03 -6.48
C TRP A 204 13.11 -9.73 -7.75
N GLN A 205 14.00 -9.07 -8.48
CA GLN A 205 14.65 -9.64 -9.65
C GLN A 205 15.56 -10.82 -9.30
N GLN A 206 16.34 -10.69 -8.22
CA GLN A 206 17.24 -11.74 -7.72
C GLN A 206 16.48 -13.02 -7.32
N HIS A 207 15.26 -12.88 -6.80
CA HIS A 207 14.41 -13.99 -6.38
C HIS A 207 13.50 -14.54 -7.50
N GLY A 208 13.77 -14.22 -8.76
CA GLY A 208 13.10 -14.83 -9.92
C GLY A 208 11.93 -14.04 -10.51
N GLY A 209 11.86 -12.73 -10.28
CA GLY A 209 10.83 -11.84 -10.84
C GLY A 209 10.68 -11.84 -12.38
N HIS A 210 11.58 -12.49 -13.11
CA HIS A 210 11.61 -12.55 -14.58
C HIS A 210 10.71 -13.64 -15.21
N GLN A 211 10.16 -14.59 -14.44
CA GLN A 211 9.25 -15.62 -14.99
C GLN A 211 7.78 -15.17 -14.96
N MET A 212 7.47 -14.06 -15.63
CA MET A 212 6.10 -13.59 -15.82
C MET A 212 5.49 -14.25 -17.08
N VAL A 213 4.91 -15.44 -16.94
CA VAL A 213 3.87 -15.88 -17.89
C VAL A 213 2.54 -15.47 -17.28
N ALA A 214 1.93 -14.42 -17.83
CA ALA A 214 0.59 -13.99 -17.45
C ALA A 214 -0.39 -15.15 -17.61
N ARG A 215 -0.77 -15.79 -16.50
CA ARG A 215 -1.94 -16.67 -16.47
C ARG A 215 -3.13 -15.76 -16.21
N SER A 216 -4.12 -15.80 -17.10
CA SER A 216 -5.27 -14.90 -17.17
C SER A 216 -6.10 -14.79 -15.89
N ASP A 217 -5.94 -15.72 -14.93
CA ASP A 217 -6.91 -15.89 -13.86
C ASP A 217 -6.36 -15.83 -12.42
N SER A 218 -5.06 -15.59 -12.19
CA SER A 218 -4.52 -15.51 -10.82
C SER A 218 -3.20 -14.72 -10.70
N PRO A 219 -3.07 -13.80 -9.72
CA PRO A 219 -1.81 -13.19 -9.35
C PRO A 219 -0.82 -14.24 -8.82
N LEU A 220 0.46 -13.97 -9.05
CA LEU A 220 1.55 -14.78 -8.55
C LEU A 220 1.87 -14.38 -7.10
N PHE A 221 1.76 -15.37 -6.22
CA PHE A 221 2.13 -15.28 -4.80
C PHE A 221 3.35 -16.17 -4.45
N SER A 222 4.03 -16.77 -5.45
CA SER A 222 5.08 -17.78 -5.27
C SER A 222 6.50 -17.26 -5.43
N ASP A 223 7.37 -17.65 -4.50
CA ASP A 223 8.83 -17.69 -4.64
C ASP A 223 9.28 -19.01 -5.29
N ARG A 224 10.31 -18.95 -6.13
CA ARG A 224 11.26 -20.07 -6.21
C ARG A 224 12.29 -19.86 -5.10
N SER A 225 12.25 -20.69 -4.07
CA SER A 225 13.41 -20.85 -3.20
C SER A 225 14.51 -21.57 -3.99
N PRO A 226 15.75 -21.07 -4.09
CA PRO A 226 16.85 -21.92 -4.48
C PRO A 226 16.98 -23.02 -3.43
N SER A 227 16.96 -24.27 -3.90
CA SER A 227 17.25 -25.46 -3.09
C SER A 227 18.69 -25.44 -2.60
#